data_AF-A0A929ZSC0-F1
#
_entry.id   AF-A0A929ZSC0-F1
#
_cell.length_a   1.000
_cell.length_b   1.000
_cell.length_c   1.000
_cell.angle_alpha   90.00
_cell.angle_beta   90.00
_cell.angle_gamma   90.00
#
_symmetry.space_group_name_H-M   'P 1'
#
loop_
_entity.id
_entity.type
_entity.pdbx_description
1 polymer ?
#
loop_
_entity_poly.entity_id
_entity_poly.type
_entity_poly.pdbx_seq_one_letter_code
_entity_poly.pdbx_strand_id
1 'polypeptide(L)'
;MLYIFVSVLIIFPVLIGFGRLSQKIFGAFWEGLSAQLVLGILFLMTIWSVLSFFVPLNIDLERITLGCGFLLFFYFQSYKEFLKIDRKNWLLWGGFSLVSLVVGSGFPFILDHFGYYVPTIKWLSEYGLVKGITNLDWVLGQMSPWHVFQAGFSHFSDEFLRINVLLLMIFFLYIIEKKSWVMLYFSPVLFFFVQSPSPDLPAIVFSLIILNEILTKNKEFSLLFAFSVLVFSIKPTMLWLPILAFLYPILIFRKGLKFIWLGSLFGVLYCVKNIWTFGYPFFPIQFLDLGFSWKPYGELFISSSEVAVLKTFDLQYSLEEISRFSAVEYFVNWLFLDGIKGIINVGFILVLLVFGIFSWKKKDKITGIIFLCILVKSI
;
A
#
# COMPACT_ATOMS: atom_id res chain seq x y z
N MET A 1 -15.70 -15.97 9.51
CA MET A 1 -15.46 -15.11 10.70
C MET A 1 -14.50 -15.78 11.69
N LEU A 2 -14.81 -16.97 12.23
CA LEU A 2 -13.97 -17.66 13.23
C LEU A 2 -12.52 -17.88 12.74
N TYR A 3 -12.34 -18.34 11.51
CA TYR A 3 -11.01 -18.52 10.94
C TYR A 3 -10.21 -17.22 10.92
N ILE A 4 -10.79 -16.13 10.42
CA ILE A 4 -10.14 -14.80 10.40
C ILE A 4 -9.76 -14.35 11.81
N PHE A 5 -10.61 -14.63 12.80
CA PHE A 5 -10.28 -14.34 14.20
C PHE A 5 -9.07 -15.13 14.68
N VAL A 6 -8.98 -16.43 14.36
CA VAL A 6 -7.82 -17.27 14.67
C VAL A 6 -6.56 -16.76 13.94
N SER A 7 -6.66 -16.39 12.66
CA SER A 7 -5.58 -15.76 11.88
C SER A 7 -5.04 -14.52 12.59
N VAL A 8 -5.95 -13.65 13.05
CA VAL A 8 -5.59 -12.45 13.81
C VAL A 8 -4.86 -12.80 15.10
N LEU A 9 -5.35 -13.78 15.88
CA LEU A 9 -4.70 -14.20 17.12
C LEU A 9 -3.28 -14.75 16.91
N ILE A 10 -3.02 -15.39 15.76
CA ILE A 10 -1.71 -15.93 15.42
C ILE A 10 -0.77 -14.82 14.91
N ILE A 11 -1.24 -14.01 13.96
CA ILE A 11 -0.40 -13.06 13.24
C ILE A 11 -0.10 -11.80 14.08
N PHE A 12 -1.02 -11.34 14.94
CA PHE A 12 -0.79 -10.14 15.77
C PHE A 12 0.47 -10.24 16.65
N PRO A 13 0.65 -11.28 17.49
CA PRO A 13 1.84 -11.44 18.30
C PRO A 13 3.13 -11.47 17.47
N VAL A 14 3.10 -12.15 16.33
CA VAL A 14 4.24 -12.25 15.39
C VAL A 14 4.63 -10.88 14.84
N LEU A 15 3.65 -10.10 14.38
CA LEU A 15 3.89 -8.73 13.90
C LEU A 15 4.40 -7.82 15.01
N ILE A 16 3.91 -7.97 16.24
CA ILE A 16 4.44 -7.20 17.39
C ILE A 16 5.88 -7.59 17.69
N GLY A 17 6.21 -8.89 17.65
CA GLY A 17 7.58 -9.39 17.87
C GLY A 17 8.58 -8.81 16.86
N PHE A 18 8.29 -8.94 15.57
CA PHE A 18 9.10 -8.33 14.51
C PHE A 18 9.06 -6.80 14.53
N GLY A 19 7.93 -6.21 14.89
CA GLY A 19 7.77 -4.78 15.07
C GLY A 19 8.70 -4.21 16.12
N ARG A 20 8.82 -4.88 17.27
CA ARG A 20 9.78 -4.52 18.32
C ARG A 20 11.23 -4.68 17.89
N LEU A 21 11.54 -5.76 17.17
CA LEU A 21 12.87 -5.93 16.58
C LEU A 21 13.19 -4.77 15.62
N SER A 22 12.26 -4.45 14.72
CA SER A 22 12.37 -3.34 13.78
C SER A 22 12.56 -1.99 14.50
N GLN A 23 11.80 -1.75 15.59
CA GLN A 23 11.97 -0.55 16.42
C GLN A 23 13.37 -0.43 17.02
N LYS A 24 13.98 -1.54 17.45
CA LYS A 24 15.35 -1.52 17.99
C LYS A 24 16.41 -1.24 16.93
N ILE A 25 16.16 -1.62 15.67
CA ILE A 25 17.11 -1.44 14.57
C ILE A 25 16.99 -0.05 13.96
N PHE A 26 15.76 0.40 13.68
CA PHE A 26 15.50 1.60 12.87
C PHE A 26 14.87 2.76 13.65
N GLY A 27 14.43 2.53 14.89
CA GLY A 27 13.63 3.49 15.67
C GLY A 27 12.13 3.30 15.49
N ALA A 28 11.34 4.10 16.20
CA ALA A 28 9.88 4.05 16.15
C ALA A 28 9.33 5.30 15.46
N PHE A 29 8.33 5.14 14.58
CA PHE A 29 7.61 6.28 14.01
C PHE A 29 6.85 7.06 15.08
N TRP A 30 6.14 6.33 15.96
CA TRP A 30 5.38 6.87 17.07
C TRP A 30 5.31 5.87 18.21
N GLU A 31 4.78 6.32 19.35
CA GLU A 31 4.54 5.48 20.51
C GLU A 31 3.20 4.76 20.40
N GLY A 32 3.18 3.47 20.72
CA GLY A 32 1.95 2.67 20.76
C GLY A 32 2.14 1.24 20.25
N LEU A 33 1.09 0.44 20.39
CA LEU A 33 1.02 -0.92 19.85
C LEU A 33 0.80 -0.88 18.34
N SER A 34 0.04 0.12 17.82
CA SER A 34 -0.14 0.29 16.37
C SER A 34 1.19 0.53 15.64
N ALA A 35 2.13 1.25 16.26
CA ALA A 35 3.46 1.48 15.70
C ALA A 35 4.24 0.17 15.53
N GLN A 36 4.17 -0.71 16.53
CA GLN A 36 4.84 -2.02 16.50
C GLN A 36 4.24 -2.89 15.40
N LEU A 37 2.90 -2.94 15.33
CA LEU A 37 2.19 -3.71 14.30
C LEU A 37 2.52 -3.23 12.88
N VAL A 38 2.49 -1.92 12.64
CA VAL A 38 2.86 -1.34 11.33
C VAL A 38 4.33 -1.63 11.02
N LEU A 39 5.25 -1.42 11.96
CA LEU A 39 6.66 -1.72 11.75
C LEU A 39 6.93 -3.20 11.49
N GLY A 40 6.18 -4.10 12.12
CA GLY A 40 6.26 -5.54 11.87
C GLY A 40 5.85 -5.89 10.44
N ILE A 41 4.76 -5.30 9.96
CA ILE A 41 4.32 -5.44 8.55
C ILE A 41 5.42 -4.96 7.61
N LEU A 42 5.92 -3.73 7.80
CA LEU A 42 6.96 -3.15 6.93
C LEU A 42 8.26 -3.95 6.93
N PHE A 43 8.64 -4.48 8.09
CA PHE A 43 9.83 -5.30 8.25
C PHE A 43 9.70 -6.62 7.49
N LEU A 44 8.60 -7.35 7.68
CA LEU A 44 8.36 -8.61 6.97
C LEU A 44 8.17 -8.39 5.46
N MET A 45 7.43 -7.37 5.05
CA MET A 45 7.31 -6.97 3.64
C MET A 45 8.69 -6.81 2.99
N THR A 46 9.61 -6.14 3.68
CA THR A 46 10.98 -5.91 3.19
C THR A 46 11.76 -7.22 3.09
N ILE A 47 11.83 -7.98 4.20
CA ILE A 47 12.62 -9.21 4.26
C ILE A 47 12.11 -10.22 3.24
N TRP A 48 10.81 -10.45 3.19
CA TRP A 48 10.22 -11.40 2.26
C TRP A 48 10.33 -10.93 0.81
N SER A 49 10.34 -9.63 0.54
CA SER A 49 10.59 -9.12 -0.82
C SER A 49 12.02 -9.41 -1.27
N VAL A 50 12.99 -9.45 -0.36
CA VAL A 50 14.37 -9.85 -0.67
C VAL A 50 14.48 -11.38 -0.78
N LEU A 51 13.86 -12.13 0.14
CA LEU A 51 13.92 -13.59 0.13
C LEU A 51 13.22 -14.19 -1.10
N SER A 52 12.14 -13.57 -1.58
CA SER A 52 11.38 -14.08 -2.71
C SER A 52 12.16 -14.12 -4.03
N PHE A 53 13.29 -13.41 -4.16
CA PHE A 53 14.21 -13.59 -5.30
C PHE A 53 14.87 -14.96 -5.33
N PHE A 54 15.01 -15.61 -4.18
CA PHE A 54 15.83 -16.80 -4.02
C PHE A 54 15.03 -18.03 -3.62
N VAL A 55 13.96 -17.85 -2.85
CA VAL A 55 13.15 -18.95 -2.32
C VAL A 55 11.66 -18.63 -2.43
N PRO A 56 10.81 -19.66 -2.62
CA PRO A 56 9.37 -19.47 -2.57
C PRO A 56 8.90 -19.11 -1.16
N LEU A 57 7.82 -18.35 -1.06
CA LEU A 57 7.19 -17.98 0.22
C LEU A 57 6.26 -19.11 0.69
N ASN A 58 6.87 -20.28 0.90
CA ASN A 58 6.16 -21.53 1.17
C ASN A 58 5.83 -21.72 2.66
N ILE A 59 5.20 -22.86 2.98
CA ILE A 59 4.80 -23.21 4.35
C ILE A 59 5.97 -23.25 5.34
N ASP A 60 7.19 -23.60 4.89
CA ASP A 60 8.35 -23.67 5.77
C ASP A 60 8.81 -22.28 6.21
N LEU A 61 8.83 -21.33 5.27
CA LEU A 61 9.10 -19.92 5.56
C LEU A 61 8.04 -19.33 6.49
N GLU A 62 6.77 -19.68 6.30
CA GLU A 62 5.68 -19.28 7.21
C GLU A 62 5.92 -19.82 8.62
N ARG A 63 6.19 -21.12 8.79
CA ARG A 63 6.48 -21.75 10.10
C ARG A 63 7.68 -21.10 10.81
N ILE A 64 8.77 -20.86 10.08
CA ILE A 64 9.96 -20.19 10.63
C ILE A 64 9.60 -18.78 11.07
N THR A 65 8.87 -18.03 10.25
CA THR A 65 8.49 -16.65 10.58
C THR A 65 7.60 -16.60 11.83
N LEU A 66 6.60 -17.48 11.93
CA LEU A 66 5.73 -17.54 13.10
C LEU A 66 6.53 -17.92 14.36
N GLY A 67 7.37 -18.96 14.28
CA GLY A 67 8.21 -19.38 15.39
C GLY A 67 9.12 -18.26 15.89
N CYS A 68 9.86 -17.61 14.98
CA CYS A 68 10.70 -16.44 15.30
C CYS A 68 9.86 -15.29 15.86
N GLY A 69 8.72 -14.97 15.27
CA GLY A 69 7.84 -13.88 15.71
C GLY A 69 7.30 -14.10 17.12
N PHE A 70 6.84 -15.31 17.45
CA PHE A 70 6.41 -15.65 18.80
C PHE A 70 7.56 -15.60 19.81
N LEU A 71 8.73 -16.13 19.46
CA LEU A 71 9.91 -16.05 20.31
C LEU A 71 10.28 -14.58 20.60
N LEU A 72 10.29 -13.72 19.58
CA LEU A 72 10.55 -12.29 19.74
C LEU A 72 9.46 -11.59 20.59
N PHE A 73 8.19 -11.96 20.40
CA PHE A 73 7.07 -11.43 21.17
C PHE A 73 7.21 -11.69 22.67
N PHE A 74 7.57 -12.91 23.06
CA PHE A 74 7.82 -13.26 24.47
C PHE A 74 9.14 -12.71 24.98
N TYR A 75 10.21 -12.74 24.17
CA TYR A 75 11.53 -12.21 24.52
C TYR A 75 11.47 -10.72 24.88
N PHE A 76 10.77 -9.92 24.09
CA PHE A 76 10.56 -8.49 24.37
C PHE A 76 9.42 -8.22 25.36
N GLN A 77 8.76 -9.26 25.88
CA GLN A 77 7.61 -9.15 26.78
C GLN A 77 6.50 -8.24 26.26
N SER A 78 6.28 -8.25 24.94
CA SER A 78 5.40 -7.29 24.27
C SER A 78 3.94 -7.46 24.65
N TYR A 79 3.55 -8.62 25.21
CA TYR A 79 2.23 -8.85 25.78
C TYR A 79 1.84 -7.83 26.85
N LYS A 80 2.82 -7.24 27.56
CA LYS A 80 2.57 -6.19 28.57
C LYS A 80 2.00 -4.90 27.97
N GLU A 81 2.21 -4.64 26.69
CA GLU A 81 1.67 -3.43 26.03
C GLU A 81 0.14 -3.47 25.93
N PHE A 82 -0.46 -4.65 25.77
CA PHE A 82 -1.91 -4.82 25.78
C PHE A 82 -2.54 -4.41 27.11
N LEU A 83 -1.82 -4.56 28.22
CA LEU A 83 -2.28 -4.18 29.56
C LEU A 83 -2.29 -2.66 29.77
N LYS A 84 -1.58 -1.88 28.94
CA LYS A 84 -1.54 -0.42 29.03
C LYS A 84 -2.75 0.26 28.41
N ILE A 85 -3.50 -0.44 27.57
CA ILE A 85 -4.69 0.11 26.92
C ILE A 85 -5.81 0.15 27.96
N ASP A 86 -6.44 1.31 28.13
CA ASP A 86 -7.56 1.46 29.06
C ASP A 86 -8.82 0.70 28.60
N ARG A 87 -9.75 0.43 29.53
CA ARG A 87 -10.97 -0.34 29.24
C ARG A 87 -11.84 0.30 28.14
N LYS A 88 -11.90 1.63 28.07
CA LYS A 88 -12.72 2.34 27.09
C LYS A 88 -12.19 2.13 25.67
N ASN A 89 -10.88 2.32 25.49
CA ASN A 89 -10.19 2.15 24.22
C ASN A 89 -10.21 0.67 23.79
N TRP A 90 -10.10 -0.27 24.74
CA TRP A 90 -10.30 -1.69 24.49
C TRP A 90 -11.68 -2.01 23.91
N LEU A 91 -12.75 -1.47 24.51
CA LEU A 91 -14.12 -1.68 24.04
C LEU A 91 -14.34 -1.05 22.65
N LEU A 92 -13.83 0.16 22.43
CA LEU A 92 -13.91 0.82 21.12
C LEU A 92 -13.17 0.02 20.05
N TRP A 93 -11.92 -0.37 20.32
CA TRP A 93 -11.12 -1.15 19.39
C TRP A 93 -11.76 -2.52 19.11
N GLY A 94 -12.26 -3.19 20.15
CA GLY A 94 -12.99 -4.46 20.03
C GLY A 94 -14.25 -4.32 19.17
N GLY A 95 -15.02 -3.24 19.33
CA GLY A 95 -16.19 -2.93 18.52
C GLY A 95 -15.84 -2.75 17.04
N PHE A 96 -14.86 -1.91 16.71
CA PHE A 96 -14.41 -1.72 15.33
C PHE A 96 -13.79 -2.98 14.72
N SER A 97 -13.08 -3.77 15.53
CA SER A 97 -12.50 -5.03 15.12
C SER A 97 -13.58 -6.07 14.80
N LEU A 98 -14.64 -6.14 15.61
CA LEU A 98 -15.78 -7.01 15.35
C LEU A 98 -16.46 -6.66 14.03
N VAL A 99 -16.69 -5.36 13.77
CA VAL A 99 -17.23 -4.92 12.47
C VAL A 99 -16.32 -5.33 11.33
N SER A 100 -15.00 -5.15 11.47
CA SER A 100 -14.01 -5.57 10.46
C SER A 100 -14.05 -7.07 10.17
N LEU A 101 -14.20 -7.89 11.22
CA LEU A 101 -14.32 -9.35 11.10
C LEU A 101 -15.62 -9.76 10.39
N VAL A 102 -16.74 -9.11 10.72
CA VAL A 102 -18.04 -9.37 10.10
C VAL A 102 -17.98 -9.01 8.61
N VAL A 103 -17.56 -7.78 8.28
CA VAL A 103 -17.49 -7.33 6.88
C VAL A 103 -16.49 -8.15 6.08
N GLY A 104 -15.30 -8.41 6.63
CA GLY A 104 -14.25 -9.20 5.97
C GLY A 104 -14.57 -10.68 5.79
N SER A 105 -15.54 -11.20 6.54
CA SER A 105 -16.06 -12.56 6.32
C SER A 105 -16.98 -12.69 5.12
N GLY A 106 -17.38 -11.57 4.51
CA GLY A 106 -18.16 -11.56 3.28
C GLY A 106 -17.39 -12.12 2.07
N PHE A 107 -18.15 -12.44 1.01
CA PHE A 107 -17.60 -12.88 -0.26
C PHE A 107 -16.86 -11.74 -0.96
N PRO A 108 -15.72 -12.01 -1.62
CA PRO A 108 -15.03 -11.00 -2.38
C PRO A 108 -15.88 -10.58 -3.59
N PHE A 109 -16.07 -9.27 -3.77
CA PHE A 109 -16.83 -8.73 -4.90
C PHE A 109 -15.94 -8.02 -5.95
N ILE A 110 -14.67 -7.73 -5.63
CA ILE A 110 -13.76 -7.01 -6.53
C ILE A 110 -13.28 -7.96 -7.63
N LEU A 111 -13.46 -7.59 -8.89
CA LEU A 111 -13.08 -8.42 -10.06
C LEU A 111 -11.60 -8.83 -10.04
N ASP A 112 -10.71 -7.91 -9.64
CA ASP A 112 -9.27 -8.15 -9.51
C ASP A 112 -8.91 -9.27 -8.52
N HIS A 113 -9.84 -9.66 -7.63
CA HIS A 113 -9.64 -10.73 -6.66
C HIS A 113 -9.20 -12.03 -7.34
N PHE A 114 -10.02 -12.51 -8.28
CA PHE A 114 -9.73 -13.71 -9.06
C PHE A 114 -8.90 -13.41 -10.30
N GLY A 115 -8.86 -12.14 -10.72
CA GLY A 115 -8.03 -11.69 -11.85
C GLY A 115 -6.54 -11.78 -11.54
N TYR A 116 -6.06 -11.10 -10.50
CA TYR A 116 -4.62 -11.04 -10.22
C TYR A 116 -4.19 -11.13 -8.77
N TYR A 117 -5.02 -10.75 -7.79
CA TYR A 117 -4.58 -10.77 -6.40
C TYR A 117 -4.26 -12.20 -5.96
N VAL A 118 -5.23 -13.13 -6.07
CA VAL A 118 -5.06 -14.53 -5.65
C VAL A 118 -4.02 -15.26 -6.50
N PRO A 119 -4.02 -15.18 -7.85
CA PRO A 119 -2.98 -15.81 -8.67
C PRO A 119 -1.56 -15.35 -8.32
N THR A 120 -1.37 -14.04 -8.10
CA THR A 120 -0.06 -13.49 -7.74
C THR A 120 0.43 -14.03 -6.39
N ILE A 121 -0.46 -14.09 -5.40
CA ILE A 121 -0.10 -14.60 -4.06
C ILE A 121 0.27 -16.08 -4.12
N LYS A 122 -0.53 -16.89 -4.84
CA LYS A 122 -0.23 -18.31 -5.02
C LYS A 122 1.10 -18.52 -5.75
N TRP A 123 1.36 -17.76 -6.81
CA TRP A 123 2.62 -17.82 -7.54
C TRP A 123 3.83 -17.52 -6.63
N LEU A 124 3.76 -16.45 -5.85
CA LEU A 124 4.80 -16.08 -4.90
C LEU A 124 5.03 -17.17 -3.84
N SER A 125 3.96 -17.84 -3.41
CA SER A 125 4.02 -18.92 -2.43
C SER A 125 4.66 -20.21 -2.97
N GLU A 126 4.49 -20.49 -4.27
CA GLU A 126 5.00 -21.71 -4.91
C GLU A 126 6.40 -21.52 -5.51
N TYR A 127 6.67 -20.37 -6.14
CA TYR A 127 7.89 -20.14 -6.94
C TYR A 127 8.70 -18.90 -6.52
N GLY A 128 8.12 -17.97 -5.77
CA GLY A 128 8.74 -16.67 -5.50
C GLY A 128 8.77 -15.76 -6.75
N LEU A 129 9.77 -14.88 -6.83
CA LEU A 129 9.97 -13.93 -7.93
C LEU A 129 10.71 -14.59 -9.08
N VAL A 130 9.96 -14.94 -10.12
CA VAL A 130 10.52 -15.53 -11.34
C VAL A 130 10.99 -14.45 -12.30
N LYS A 131 12.20 -14.64 -12.83
CA LYS A 131 12.83 -13.73 -13.78
C LYS A 131 12.02 -13.65 -15.08
N GLY A 132 11.69 -12.45 -15.51
CA GLY A 132 10.95 -12.20 -16.76
C GLY A 132 9.53 -12.76 -16.78
N ILE A 133 8.90 -12.97 -15.61
CA ILE A 133 7.56 -13.56 -15.51
C ILE A 133 6.50 -12.84 -16.37
N THR A 134 6.68 -11.55 -16.65
CA THR A 134 5.78 -10.78 -17.52
C THR A 134 5.76 -11.23 -18.98
N ASN A 135 6.75 -12.00 -19.43
CA ASN A 135 6.70 -12.66 -20.73
C ASN A 135 5.71 -13.82 -20.76
N LEU A 136 5.48 -14.47 -19.61
CA LEU A 136 4.50 -15.54 -19.49
C LEU A 136 3.11 -14.96 -19.24
N ASP A 137 3.01 -14.09 -18.25
CA ASP A 137 1.76 -13.41 -17.90
C ASP A 137 2.06 -11.98 -17.44
N TRP A 138 1.58 -11.02 -18.23
CA TRP A 138 1.73 -9.59 -17.97
C TRP A 138 1.22 -9.19 -16.58
N VAL A 139 0.12 -9.80 -16.15
CA VAL A 139 -0.58 -9.48 -14.90
C VAL A 139 0.26 -9.88 -13.69
N LEU A 140 1.02 -10.98 -13.79
CA LEU A 140 2.00 -11.38 -12.77
C LEU A 140 3.15 -10.38 -12.64
N GLY A 141 3.31 -9.40 -13.54
CA GLY A 141 4.22 -8.27 -13.34
C GLY A 141 3.84 -7.34 -12.20
N GLN A 142 2.56 -7.36 -11.79
CA GLN A 142 1.97 -6.49 -10.77
C GLN A 142 2.27 -6.94 -9.33
N MET A 143 3.20 -7.88 -9.12
CA MET A 143 3.57 -8.34 -7.78
C MET A 143 4.07 -7.16 -6.95
N SER A 144 3.40 -6.92 -5.83
CA SER A 144 3.72 -5.80 -4.95
C SER A 144 4.27 -6.36 -3.64
N PRO A 145 4.99 -5.56 -2.84
CA PRO A 145 5.41 -5.97 -1.50
C PRO A 145 4.22 -6.39 -0.61
N TRP A 146 2.99 -5.93 -0.90
CA TRP A 146 1.80 -6.39 -0.18
C TRP A 146 1.41 -7.82 -0.55
N HIS A 147 1.45 -8.17 -1.84
CA HIS A 147 1.24 -9.56 -2.29
C HIS A 147 2.30 -10.51 -1.72
N VAL A 148 3.55 -10.05 -1.65
CA VAL A 148 4.65 -10.77 -0.97
C VAL A 148 4.31 -11.00 0.50
N PHE A 149 3.81 -9.98 1.20
CA PHE A 149 3.40 -10.11 2.60
C PHE A 149 2.22 -11.05 2.81
N GLN A 150 1.27 -11.08 1.88
CA GLN A 150 0.16 -12.03 1.93
C GLN A 150 0.61 -13.46 1.65
N ALA A 151 1.49 -13.66 0.67
CA ALA A 151 2.04 -14.97 0.34
C ALA A 151 2.82 -15.61 1.50
N GLY A 152 3.53 -14.81 2.30
CA GLY A 152 4.26 -15.33 3.46
C GLY A 152 3.37 -15.87 4.60
N PHE A 153 2.06 -15.62 4.57
CA PHE A 153 1.08 -16.13 5.54
C PHE A 153 -0.04 -16.97 4.90
N SER A 154 0.01 -17.24 3.60
CA SER A 154 -1.14 -17.77 2.86
C SER A 154 -1.39 -19.25 3.04
N HIS A 155 -0.54 -20.02 3.72
CA HIS A 155 -0.71 -21.48 3.80
C HIS A 155 -1.68 -21.87 4.91
N PHE A 156 -1.43 -21.43 6.15
CA PHE A 156 -2.28 -21.83 7.28
C PHE A 156 -2.66 -20.70 8.23
N SER A 157 -1.88 -19.63 8.30
CA SER A 157 -2.22 -18.48 9.15
C SER A 157 -3.31 -17.63 8.53
N ASP A 158 -3.35 -17.52 7.19
CA ASP A 158 -4.36 -16.77 6.45
C ASP A 158 -4.72 -17.44 5.11
N GLU A 159 -5.20 -18.69 5.15
CA GLU A 159 -5.57 -19.48 3.96
C GLU A 159 -6.60 -18.78 3.05
N PHE A 160 -7.48 -17.96 3.62
CA PHE A 160 -8.51 -17.22 2.87
C PHE A 160 -8.09 -15.83 2.39
N LEU A 161 -6.81 -15.47 2.58
CA LEU A 161 -6.22 -14.22 2.09
C LEU A 161 -6.99 -12.99 2.60
N ARG A 162 -7.22 -12.95 3.92
CA ARG A 162 -7.97 -11.92 4.66
C ARG A 162 -7.08 -11.00 5.50
N ILE A 163 -5.76 -10.94 5.25
CA ILE A 163 -4.83 -9.97 5.88
C ILE A 163 -5.37 -8.52 5.91
N ASN A 164 -6.14 -8.10 4.91
CA ASN A 164 -6.73 -6.75 4.88
C ASN A 164 -7.63 -6.46 6.11
N VAL A 165 -8.27 -7.48 6.69
CA VAL A 165 -9.01 -7.35 7.96
C VAL A 165 -8.08 -7.00 9.11
N LEU A 166 -6.95 -7.72 9.20
CA LEU A 166 -5.92 -7.49 10.20
C LEU A 166 -5.38 -6.06 10.10
N LEU A 167 -5.08 -5.60 8.89
CA LEU A 167 -4.60 -4.24 8.67
C LEU A 167 -5.64 -3.17 9.08
N LEU A 168 -6.92 -3.42 8.79
CA LEU A 168 -7.98 -2.49 9.19
C LEU A 168 -8.13 -2.42 10.72
N MET A 169 -7.98 -3.55 11.42
CA MET A 169 -7.91 -3.58 12.89
C MET A 169 -6.74 -2.77 13.44
N ILE A 170 -5.55 -2.87 12.81
CA ILE A 170 -4.38 -2.05 13.16
C ILE A 170 -4.67 -0.56 12.94
N PHE A 171 -5.34 -0.21 11.84
CA PHE A 171 -5.68 1.17 11.53
C PHE A 171 -6.66 1.77 12.56
N PHE A 172 -7.67 1.02 13.00
CA PHE A 172 -8.57 1.49 14.07
C PHE A 172 -7.85 1.66 15.40
N LEU A 173 -6.92 0.77 15.72
CA LEU A 173 -6.07 0.94 16.91
C LEU A 173 -5.25 2.23 16.81
N TYR A 174 -4.64 2.49 15.65
CA TYR A 174 -3.90 3.72 15.40
C TYR A 174 -4.77 4.97 15.60
N ILE A 175 -6.00 4.98 15.06
CA ILE A 175 -6.95 6.09 15.24
C ILE A 175 -7.21 6.36 16.72
N ILE A 176 -7.40 5.31 17.51
CA ILE A 176 -7.67 5.41 18.95
C ILE A 176 -6.44 5.93 19.70
N GLU A 177 -5.25 5.35 19.44
CA GLU A 177 -3.99 5.76 20.08
C GLU A 177 -3.65 7.23 19.76
N LYS A 178 -3.85 7.67 18.52
CA LYS A 178 -3.59 9.04 18.08
C LYS A 178 -4.74 10.02 18.30
N LYS A 179 -5.92 9.52 18.69
CA LYS A 179 -7.17 10.28 18.81
C LYS A 179 -7.56 11.02 17.52
N SER A 180 -7.19 10.47 16.36
CA SER A 180 -7.44 11.07 15.04
C SER A 180 -8.79 10.63 14.46
N TRP A 181 -9.88 10.90 15.18
CA TRP A 181 -11.24 10.40 14.89
C TRP A 181 -11.76 10.72 13.48
N VAL A 182 -11.31 11.83 12.88
CA VAL A 182 -11.68 12.23 11.50
C VAL A 182 -11.34 11.12 10.49
N MET A 183 -10.35 10.27 10.77
CA MET A 183 -10.00 9.17 9.88
C MET A 183 -11.07 8.08 9.79
N LEU A 184 -12.01 8.01 10.74
CA LEU A 184 -13.13 7.08 10.67
C LEU A 184 -14.08 7.39 9.52
N TYR A 185 -14.10 8.61 8.97
CA TYR A 185 -14.90 8.93 7.77
C TYR A 185 -14.47 8.13 6.54
N PHE A 186 -13.23 7.61 6.51
CA PHE A 186 -12.76 6.75 5.41
C PHE A 186 -13.18 5.29 5.58
N SER A 187 -13.73 4.89 6.74
CA SER A 187 -14.06 3.49 7.02
C SER A 187 -14.99 2.85 5.98
N PRO A 188 -16.06 3.50 5.48
CA PRO A 188 -16.91 2.91 4.44
C PRO A 188 -16.13 2.51 3.18
N VAL A 189 -15.21 3.37 2.74
CA VAL A 189 -14.33 3.09 1.59
C VAL A 189 -13.36 1.96 1.92
N LEU A 190 -12.81 1.91 3.13
CA LEU A 190 -11.90 0.84 3.54
C LEU A 190 -12.61 -0.51 3.65
N PHE A 191 -13.84 -0.55 4.14
CA PHE A 191 -14.65 -1.77 4.23
C PHE A 191 -14.94 -2.39 2.86
N PHE A 192 -14.97 -1.59 1.79
CA PHE A 192 -15.06 -2.08 0.43
C PHE A 192 -13.86 -3.01 0.08
N PHE A 193 -12.64 -2.65 0.47
CA PHE A 193 -11.45 -3.43 0.10
C PHE A 193 -11.12 -4.58 1.05
N VAL A 194 -11.80 -4.69 2.19
CA VAL A 194 -11.42 -5.61 3.27
C VAL A 194 -11.66 -7.09 2.94
N GLN A 195 -12.60 -7.37 2.03
CA GLN A 195 -13.00 -8.72 1.63
C GLN A 195 -12.08 -9.37 0.60
N SER A 196 -11.16 -8.60 0.01
CA SER A 196 -10.22 -9.08 -0.99
C SER A 196 -8.79 -8.79 -0.57
N PRO A 197 -7.78 -9.53 -1.05
CA PRO A 197 -6.38 -9.23 -0.80
C PRO A 197 -5.89 -8.04 -1.63
N SER A 198 -6.70 -6.98 -1.74
CA SER A 198 -6.40 -5.82 -2.56
C SER A 198 -5.25 -4.99 -1.97
N PRO A 199 -4.27 -4.57 -2.79
CA PRO A 199 -3.21 -3.62 -2.39
C PRO A 199 -3.74 -2.19 -2.22
N ASP A 200 -5.02 -1.93 -2.49
CA ASP A 200 -5.60 -0.59 -2.39
C ASP A 200 -5.85 -0.20 -0.94
N LEU A 201 -6.32 -1.15 -0.13
CA LEU A 201 -6.51 -0.94 1.31
C LEU A 201 -5.21 -0.51 2.01
N PRO A 202 -4.08 -1.23 1.90
CA PRO A 202 -2.83 -0.78 2.49
C PRO A 202 -2.31 0.52 1.89
N ALA A 203 -2.48 0.74 0.58
CA ALA A 203 -2.08 2.00 -0.03
C ALA A 203 -2.83 3.19 0.59
N ILE A 204 -4.15 3.08 0.82
CA ILE A 204 -4.96 4.13 1.45
C ILE A 204 -4.64 4.24 2.94
N VAL A 205 -4.68 3.14 3.70
CA VAL A 205 -4.45 3.11 5.15
C VAL A 205 -3.08 3.70 5.50
N PHE A 206 -2.01 3.25 4.84
CA PHE A 206 -0.67 3.75 5.12
C PHE A 206 -0.49 5.20 4.67
N SER A 207 -1.12 5.63 3.58
CA SER A 207 -1.14 7.03 3.18
C SER A 207 -1.79 7.92 4.23
N LEU A 208 -2.93 7.50 4.81
CA LEU A 208 -3.62 8.22 5.87
C LEU A 208 -2.76 8.30 7.14
N ILE A 209 -2.10 7.20 7.52
CA ILE A 209 -1.17 7.18 8.66
C ILE A 209 -0.04 8.19 8.43
N ILE A 210 0.69 8.10 7.31
CA ILE A 210 1.81 9.00 6.99
C ILE A 210 1.34 10.45 6.95
N LEU A 211 0.19 10.73 6.34
CA LEU A 211 -0.38 12.07 6.28
C LEU A 211 -0.67 12.63 7.68
N ASN A 212 -1.25 11.84 8.59
CA ASN A 212 -1.46 12.24 9.98
C ASN A 212 -0.16 12.58 10.69
N GLU A 213 0.86 11.74 10.52
CA GLU A 213 2.16 11.94 11.17
C GLU A 213 2.85 13.21 10.65
N ILE A 214 2.73 13.50 9.36
CA ILE A 214 3.22 14.77 8.78
C ILE A 214 2.43 15.96 9.33
N LEU A 215 1.10 15.88 9.38
CA LEU A 215 0.23 16.94 9.90
C LEU A 215 0.47 17.22 11.41
N THR A 216 0.78 16.18 12.18
CA THR A 216 1.15 16.27 13.61
C THR A 216 2.62 16.64 13.84
N LYS A 217 3.36 16.94 12.77
CA LYS A 217 4.74 17.42 12.76
C LYS A 217 5.78 16.41 13.27
N ASN A 218 5.59 15.13 12.98
CA ASN A 218 6.53 14.07 13.32
C ASN A 218 7.92 14.29 12.67
N LYS A 219 8.98 14.13 13.46
CA LYS A 219 10.37 14.42 13.06
C LYS A 219 11.18 13.21 12.63
N GLU A 220 10.58 12.02 12.62
CA GLU A 220 11.23 10.76 12.18
C GLU A 220 11.31 10.69 10.65
N PHE A 221 12.00 11.66 10.05
CA PHE A 221 12.01 11.92 8.60
C PHE A 221 12.51 10.73 7.78
N SER A 222 13.54 10.03 8.26
CA SER A 222 14.12 8.89 7.54
C SER A 222 13.13 7.74 7.44
N LEU A 223 12.43 7.45 8.55
CA LEU A 223 11.40 6.43 8.61
C LEU A 223 10.18 6.84 7.78
N LEU A 224 9.69 8.08 7.91
CA LEU A 224 8.55 8.58 7.13
C LEU A 224 8.81 8.50 5.62
N PHE A 225 10.00 8.89 5.19
CA PHE A 225 10.41 8.77 3.80
C PHE A 225 10.46 7.30 3.36
N ALA A 226 11.11 6.43 4.14
CA ALA A 226 11.15 4.99 3.85
C ALA A 226 9.76 4.36 3.74
N PHE A 227 8.86 4.70 4.67
CA PHE A 227 7.49 4.23 4.67
C PHE A 227 6.74 4.68 3.40
N SER A 228 6.86 5.96 3.04
CA SER A 228 6.23 6.47 1.81
C SER A 228 6.74 5.79 0.54
N VAL A 229 8.05 5.50 0.43
CA VAL A 229 8.63 4.77 -0.71
C VAL A 229 8.11 3.33 -0.76
N LEU A 230 7.96 2.69 0.39
CA LEU A 230 7.37 1.35 0.47
C LEU A 230 5.89 1.36 0.07
N VAL A 231 5.11 2.37 0.47
CA VAL A 231 3.71 2.55 0.00
C VAL A 231 3.64 2.76 -1.51
N PHE A 232 4.54 3.57 -2.07
CA PHE A 232 4.68 3.71 -3.53
C PHE A 232 5.01 2.37 -4.20
N SER A 233 5.83 1.54 -3.56
CA SER A 233 6.18 0.20 -4.07
C SER A 233 4.99 -0.77 -4.01
N ILE A 234 4.04 -0.58 -3.07
CA ILE A 234 2.76 -1.31 -3.05
C ILE A 234 1.91 -0.90 -4.25
N LYS A 235 1.74 0.41 -4.46
CA LYS A 235 0.93 0.96 -5.53
C LYS A 235 1.57 2.23 -6.11
N PRO A 236 2.11 2.18 -7.35
CA PRO A 236 2.82 3.31 -7.94
C PRO A 236 2.00 4.61 -8.06
N THR A 237 0.66 4.52 -8.08
CA THR A 237 -0.23 5.70 -8.04
C THR A 237 -0.13 6.51 -6.74
N MET A 238 0.63 6.03 -5.75
CA MET A 238 0.95 6.74 -4.51
C MET A 238 2.24 7.58 -4.60
N LEU A 239 2.76 7.86 -5.80
CA LEU A 239 3.98 8.67 -6.02
C LEU A 239 3.96 10.05 -5.32
N TRP A 240 2.78 10.65 -5.15
CA TRP A 240 2.61 11.90 -4.40
C TRP A 240 3.13 11.82 -2.96
N LEU A 241 3.12 10.63 -2.35
CA LEU A 241 3.45 10.44 -0.94
C LEU A 241 4.97 10.46 -0.68
N PRO A 242 5.83 9.74 -1.44
CA PRO A 242 7.27 9.97 -1.41
C PRO A 242 7.68 11.42 -1.68
N ILE A 243 7.03 12.09 -2.64
CA ILE A 243 7.31 13.49 -2.94
C ILE A 243 6.99 14.35 -1.71
N LEU A 244 5.81 14.16 -1.10
CA LEU A 244 5.43 14.86 0.12
C LEU A 244 6.42 14.61 1.27
N ALA A 245 6.76 13.34 1.53
CA ALA A 245 7.69 12.96 2.61
C ALA A 245 9.13 13.44 2.35
N PHE A 246 9.53 13.63 1.10
CA PHE A 246 10.81 14.24 0.73
C PHE A 246 10.81 15.76 0.91
N LEU A 247 9.76 16.44 0.44
CA LEU A 247 9.65 17.89 0.52
C LEU A 247 9.43 18.39 1.96
N TYR A 248 8.74 17.60 2.78
CA TYR A 248 8.38 17.98 4.14
C TYR A 248 9.59 18.35 5.04
N PRO A 249 10.62 17.50 5.23
CA PRO A 249 11.79 17.86 6.05
C PRO A 249 12.59 19.03 5.47
N ILE A 250 12.66 19.14 4.14
CA ILE A 250 13.45 20.15 3.43
C ILE A 250 12.79 21.53 3.53
N LEU A 251 11.49 21.62 3.23
CA LEU A 251 10.76 22.88 3.15
C LEU A 251 10.26 23.38 4.51
N ILE A 252 9.92 22.48 5.43
CA ILE A 252 9.41 22.83 6.76
C ILE A 252 10.54 22.95 7.79
N PHE A 253 11.46 21.98 7.83
CA PHE A 253 12.51 21.90 8.85
C PHE A 253 13.91 22.23 8.36
N ARG A 254 14.09 22.58 7.07
CA ARG A 254 15.39 22.92 6.46
C ARG A 254 16.46 21.84 6.70
N LYS A 255 16.05 20.56 6.71
CA LYS A 255 16.97 19.43 6.88
C LYS A 255 17.74 19.15 5.59
N GLY A 256 19.01 18.77 5.73
CA GLY A 256 19.80 18.24 4.62
C GLY A 256 19.34 16.83 4.22
N LEU A 257 19.91 16.30 3.13
CA LEU A 257 19.44 15.07 2.47
C LEU A 257 19.79 13.76 3.19
N LYS A 258 20.42 13.81 4.37
CA LYS A 258 20.82 12.59 5.09
C LYS A 258 19.66 11.66 5.42
N PHE A 259 18.41 12.15 5.49
CA PHE A 259 17.26 11.30 5.82
C PHE A 259 16.85 10.33 4.71
N ILE A 260 17.30 10.52 3.47
CA ILE A 260 16.78 9.75 2.33
C ILE A 260 17.28 8.31 2.27
N TRP A 261 18.37 7.98 2.97
CA TRP A 261 19.12 6.72 2.78
C TRP A 261 18.26 5.46 2.91
N LEU A 262 17.38 5.38 3.92
CA LEU A 262 16.46 4.24 4.11
C LEU A 262 15.47 4.12 2.96
N GLY A 263 14.86 5.24 2.55
CA GLY A 263 13.91 5.23 1.43
C GLY A 263 14.59 4.90 0.11
N SER A 264 15.83 5.35 -0.11
CA SER A 264 16.62 4.98 -1.28
C SER A 264 16.88 3.48 -1.36
N LEU A 265 17.15 2.81 -0.24
CA LEU A 265 17.31 1.35 -0.20
C LEU A 265 16.05 0.62 -0.70
N PHE A 266 14.87 1.05 -0.25
CA PHE A 266 13.61 0.49 -0.72
C PHE A 266 13.30 0.83 -2.18
N GLY A 267 13.66 2.03 -2.62
CA GLY A 267 13.57 2.42 -4.04
C GLY A 267 14.43 1.55 -4.94
N VAL A 268 15.66 1.23 -4.50
CA VAL A 268 16.54 0.29 -5.20
C VAL A 268 15.93 -1.10 -5.24
N LEU A 269 15.41 -1.61 -4.12
CA LEU A 269 14.75 -2.91 -4.08
C LEU A 269 13.56 -2.99 -5.06
N TYR A 270 12.74 -1.94 -5.11
CA TYR A 270 11.64 -1.82 -6.07
C TYR A 270 12.11 -1.89 -7.52
N CYS A 271 13.13 -1.10 -7.89
CA CYS A 271 13.69 -1.09 -9.24
C CYS A 271 14.31 -2.43 -9.61
N VAL A 272 15.09 -3.05 -8.70
CA VAL A 272 15.70 -4.37 -8.92
C VAL A 272 14.62 -5.43 -9.11
N LYS A 273 13.56 -5.42 -8.30
CA LYS A 273 12.43 -6.33 -8.44
C LYS A 273 11.77 -6.20 -9.81
N ASN A 274 11.47 -4.98 -10.24
CA ASN A 274 10.83 -4.78 -11.55
C ASN A 274 11.77 -5.12 -12.71
N ILE A 275 13.06 -4.79 -12.64
CA ILE A 275 14.02 -5.23 -13.66
C ILE A 275 14.05 -6.77 -13.74
N TRP A 276 14.00 -7.44 -12.59
CA TRP A 276 14.00 -8.90 -12.54
C TRP A 276 12.74 -9.51 -13.15
N THR A 277 11.55 -9.03 -12.76
CA THR A 277 10.27 -9.62 -13.20
C THR A 277 9.80 -9.12 -14.56
N PHE A 278 10.12 -7.87 -14.91
CA PHE A 278 9.58 -7.13 -16.05
C PHE A 278 10.64 -6.62 -17.05
N GLY A 279 11.92 -6.57 -16.67
CA GLY A 279 12.98 -6.06 -17.54
C GLY A 279 13.10 -4.53 -17.60
N TYR A 280 12.19 -3.79 -16.96
CA TYR A 280 12.26 -2.33 -16.78
C TYR A 280 12.12 -1.96 -15.30
N PRO A 281 12.73 -0.84 -14.83
CA PRO A 281 12.67 -0.42 -13.44
C PRO A 281 11.27 -0.01 -12.93
N PHE A 282 10.35 0.37 -13.82
CA PHE A 282 9.02 0.85 -13.44
C PHE A 282 7.95 0.09 -14.22
N PHE A 283 7.29 -0.90 -13.61
CA PHE A 283 6.12 -1.52 -14.23
C PHE A 283 4.91 -0.55 -14.22
N PRO A 284 4.10 -0.45 -15.28
CA PRO A 284 4.20 -1.10 -16.60
C PRO A 284 4.93 -0.26 -17.68
N ILE A 285 5.74 0.73 -17.29
CA ILE A 285 6.34 1.75 -18.18
C ILE A 285 7.68 1.26 -18.77
N GLN A 286 7.87 1.45 -20.08
CA GLN A 286 9.14 1.20 -20.78
C GLN A 286 10.20 2.27 -20.54
N PHE A 287 10.38 2.70 -19.30
CA PHE A 287 11.39 3.71 -18.96
C PHE A 287 12.73 3.04 -18.68
N LEU A 288 13.82 3.58 -19.25
CA LEU A 288 15.21 3.12 -19.06
C LEU A 288 15.42 1.66 -19.52
N ASP A 289 15.37 1.43 -20.83
CA ASP A 289 15.67 0.13 -21.44
C ASP A 289 17.17 -0.20 -21.32
N LEU A 290 17.48 -1.23 -20.54
CA LEU A 290 18.85 -1.72 -20.33
C LEU A 290 19.22 -2.90 -21.24
N GLY A 291 18.36 -3.27 -22.19
CA GLY A 291 18.64 -4.33 -23.17
C GLY A 291 18.53 -5.76 -22.63
N PHE A 292 17.81 -5.98 -21.52
CA PHE A 292 17.66 -7.32 -20.95
C PHE A 292 16.87 -8.25 -21.88
N SER A 293 17.33 -9.51 -22.01
CA SER A 293 16.73 -10.49 -22.92
C SER A 293 15.36 -11.01 -22.48
N TRP A 294 15.00 -10.80 -21.21
CA TRP A 294 13.74 -11.29 -20.61
C TRP A 294 12.69 -10.19 -20.44
N LYS A 295 12.86 -9.04 -21.09
CA LYS A 295 11.81 -8.02 -21.16
C LYS A 295 10.65 -8.50 -22.06
N PRO A 296 9.41 -8.02 -21.85
CA PRO A 296 8.27 -8.40 -22.68
C PRO A 296 8.45 -8.02 -24.15
N TYR A 297 7.75 -8.74 -25.02
CA TYR A 297 7.66 -8.41 -26.44
C TYR A 297 6.90 -7.10 -26.68
N GLY A 298 7.32 -6.31 -27.69
CA GLY A 298 6.85 -4.94 -27.93
C GLY A 298 5.33 -4.82 -28.13
N GLU A 299 4.70 -5.79 -28.80
CA GLU A 299 3.24 -5.77 -29.05
C GLU A 299 2.41 -5.85 -27.76
N LEU A 300 2.91 -6.51 -26.71
CA LEU A 300 2.21 -6.55 -25.41
C LEU A 300 2.06 -5.15 -24.80
N PHE A 301 3.05 -4.29 -25.00
CA PHE A 301 3.00 -2.91 -24.52
C PHE A 301 2.03 -2.05 -25.31
N ILE A 302 2.00 -2.23 -26.64
CA ILE A 302 1.05 -1.54 -27.52
C ILE A 302 -0.37 -1.91 -27.08
N SER A 303 -0.66 -3.21 -26.98
CA SER A 303 -1.96 -3.70 -26.54
C SER A 303 -2.32 -3.22 -25.11
N SER A 304 -1.38 -3.28 -24.16
CA SER A 304 -1.63 -2.78 -22.80
C SER A 304 -1.89 -1.27 -22.78
N SER A 305 -1.20 -0.49 -23.60
CA SER A 305 -1.38 0.96 -23.71
C SER A 305 -2.73 1.30 -24.32
N GLU A 306 -3.12 0.60 -25.39
CA GLU A 306 -4.42 0.74 -26.04
C GLU A 306 -5.57 0.43 -25.07
N VAL A 307 -5.47 -0.68 -24.32
CA VAL A 307 -6.45 -1.03 -23.30
C VAL A 307 -6.53 0.03 -22.20
N ALA A 308 -5.39 0.60 -21.79
CA ALA A 308 -5.37 1.68 -20.79
C ALA A 308 -6.10 2.93 -21.30
N VAL A 309 -5.85 3.34 -22.54
CA VAL A 309 -6.53 4.48 -23.18
C VAL A 309 -8.04 4.24 -23.28
N LEU A 310 -8.46 3.06 -23.75
CA LEU A 310 -9.88 2.70 -23.83
C LEU A 310 -10.55 2.71 -22.44
N LYS A 311 -9.88 2.18 -21.42
CA LYS A 311 -10.40 2.15 -20.04
C LYS A 311 -10.55 3.55 -19.41
N THR A 312 -9.69 4.50 -19.78
CA THR A 312 -9.79 5.92 -19.37
C THR A 312 -11.14 6.51 -19.77
N PHE A 313 -11.65 6.12 -20.94
CA PHE A 313 -12.95 6.54 -21.45
C PHE A 313 -14.06 5.49 -21.28
N ASP A 314 -13.86 4.54 -20.36
CA ASP A 314 -14.84 3.48 -20.06
C ASP A 314 -15.32 2.67 -21.27
N LEU A 315 -14.45 2.50 -22.27
CA LEU A 315 -14.76 1.83 -23.52
C LEU A 315 -15.90 2.50 -24.33
N GLN A 316 -16.24 3.76 -24.02
CA GLN A 316 -17.33 4.51 -24.70
C GLN A 316 -16.90 5.05 -26.08
N TYR A 317 -15.60 5.16 -26.32
CA TYR A 317 -15.03 5.59 -27.59
C TYR A 317 -14.02 4.56 -28.10
N SER A 318 -13.90 4.48 -29.42
CA SER A 318 -12.86 3.71 -30.11
C SER A 318 -11.51 4.42 -30.03
N LEU A 319 -10.42 3.66 -30.23
CA LEU A 319 -9.06 4.23 -30.29
C LEU A 319 -8.93 5.26 -31.42
N GLU A 320 -9.57 5.01 -32.56
CA GLU A 320 -9.55 5.93 -33.70
C GLU A 320 -10.21 7.28 -33.36
N GLU A 321 -11.35 7.25 -32.66
CA GLU A 321 -12.02 8.47 -32.19
C GLU A 321 -11.15 9.23 -31.18
N ILE A 322 -10.62 8.53 -30.17
CA ILE A 322 -9.77 9.15 -29.15
C ILE A 322 -8.52 9.78 -29.78
N SER A 323 -7.93 9.13 -30.78
CA SER A 323 -6.74 9.65 -31.49
C SER A 323 -7.01 10.94 -32.29
N ARG A 324 -8.28 11.22 -32.62
CA ARG A 324 -8.71 12.42 -33.34
C ARG A 324 -9.11 13.57 -32.43
N PHE A 325 -9.26 13.34 -31.12
CA PHE A 325 -9.62 14.39 -30.18
C PHE A 325 -8.53 15.45 -30.08
N SER A 326 -8.95 16.71 -30.14
CA SER A 326 -8.13 17.82 -29.64
C SER A 326 -7.94 17.72 -28.12
N ALA A 327 -6.94 18.41 -27.57
CA ALA A 327 -6.70 18.39 -26.12
C ALA A 327 -7.93 18.84 -25.29
N VAL A 328 -8.74 19.75 -25.85
CA VAL A 328 -9.99 20.22 -25.22
C VAL A 328 -11.06 19.13 -25.28
N GLU A 329 -11.27 18.51 -26.44
CA GLU A 329 -12.22 17.41 -26.59
C GLU A 329 -11.84 16.22 -25.71
N TYR A 330 -10.56 15.88 -25.63
CA TYR A 330 -10.06 14.83 -24.76
C TYR A 330 -10.44 15.09 -23.30
N PHE A 331 -10.21 16.31 -22.80
CA PHE A 331 -10.55 16.68 -21.43
C PHE A 331 -12.07 16.73 -21.20
N VAL A 332 -12.84 17.32 -22.11
CA VAL A 332 -14.30 17.42 -21.98
C VAL A 332 -14.97 16.04 -22.05
N ASN A 333 -14.59 15.20 -23.01
CA ASN A 333 -15.12 13.85 -23.15
C ASN A 333 -14.75 12.97 -21.95
N TRP A 334 -13.54 13.12 -21.39
CA TRP A 334 -13.17 12.44 -20.16
C TRP A 334 -13.97 12.96 -18.95
N LEU A 335 -14.16 14.27 -18.83
CA LEU A 335 -14.84 14.90 -17.70
C LEU A 335 -16.33 14.53 -17.65
N PHE A 336 -16.99 14.48 -18.81
CA PHE A 336 -18.42 14.25 -18.96
C PHE A 336 -18.76 12.88 -19.55
N LEU A 337 -17.99 11.84 -19.20
CA LEU A 337 -18.32 10.45 -19.53
C LEU A 337 -19.71 10.07 -19.00
N ASP A 338 -20.42 9.23 -19.76
CA ASP A 338 -21.71 8.73 -19.32
C ASP A 338 -21.56 7.80 -18.09
N GLY A 339 -22.54 7.87 -17.18
CA GLY A 339 -22.60 7.02 -15.99
C GLY A 339 -21.78 7.51 -14.79
N ILE A 340 -21.40 6.57 -13.91
CA ILE A 340 -20.79 6.88 -12.61
C ILE A 340 -19.40 7.53 -12.77
N LYS A 341 -18.64 7.18 -13.82
CA LYS A 341 -17.28 7.70 -14.03
C LYS A 341 -17.27 9.21 -14.30
N GLY A 342 -18.20 9.75 -15.08
CA GLY A 342 -18.31 11.21 -15.25
C GLY A 342 -18.58 11.93 -13.92
N ILE A 343 -19.46 11.38 -13.06
CA ILE A 343 -19.72 11.93 -11.73
C ILE A 343 -18.44 11.93 -10.87
N ILE A 344 -17.67 10.85 -10.92
CA ILE A 344 -16.39 10.75 -10.20
C ILE A 344 -15.39 11.79 -10.73
N ASN A 345 -15.27 11.95 -12.05
CA ASN A 345 -14.33 12.88 -12.68
C ASN A 345 -14.67 14.34 -12.35
N VAL A 346 -15.94 14.73 -12.46
CA VAL A 346 -16.41 16.07 -12.06
C VAL A 346 -16.18 16.30 -10.56
N GLY A 347 -16.57 15.33 -9.72
CA GLY A 347 -16.35 15.40 -8.28
C GLY A 347 -14.88 15.56 -7.91
N PHE A 348 -13.99 14.87 -8.61
CA PHE A 348 -12.55 14.98 -8.44
C PHE A 348 -12.04 16.39 -8.74
N ILE A 349 -12.41 16.98 -9.88
CA ILE A 349 -12.03 18.36 -10.23
C ILE A 349 -12.56 19.36 -9.20
N LEU A 350 -13.82 19.22 -8.76
CA LEU A 350 -14.40 20.07 -7.72
C LEU A 350 -13.65 19.97 -6.40
N VAL A 351 -13.29 18.76 -5.96
CA VAL A 351 -12.49 18.55 -4.74
C VAL A 351 -11.11 19.19 -4.87
N LEU A 352 -10.44 19.05 -6.02
CA LEU A 352 -9.15 19.70 -6.28
C LEU A 352 -9.25 21.22 -6.22
N LEU A 353 -10.28 21.81 -6.84
CA LEU A 353 -10.50 23.27 -6.82
C LEU A 353 -10.79 23.77 -5.40
N VAL A 354 -11.70 23.12 -4.67
CA VAL A 354 -12.03 23.49 -3.29
C VAL A 354 -10.80 23.37 -2.39
N PHE A 355 -10.03 22.29 -2.52
CA PHE A 355 -8.82 22.10 -1.73
C PHE A 355 -7.72 23.10 -2.11
N GLY A 356 -7.61 23.47 -3.38
CA GLY A 356 -6.70 24.53 -3.84
C GLY A 356 -7.05 25.89 -3.24
N ILE A 357 -8.32 26.29 -3.29
CA ILE A 357 -8.81 27.54 -2.67
C ILE A 357 -8.56 27.52 -1.16
N PHE A 358 -8.85 26.39 -0.50
CA PHE A 358 -8.60 26.22 0.92
C PHE A 358 -7.12 26.35 1.27
N SER A 359 -6.24 25.69 0.51
CA SER A 359 -4.79 25.73 0.70
C SER A 359 -4.24 27.15 0.55
N TRP A 360 -4.69 27.87 -0.48
CA TRP A 360 -4.36 29.28 -0.68
C TRP A 360 -4.80 30.15 0.50
N LYS A 361 -6.07 30.01 0.94
CA LYS A 361 -6.62 30.81 2.04
C LYS A 361 -5.93 30.53 3.37
N LYS A 362 -5.60 29.26 3.64
CA LYS A 362 -4.99 28.86 4.91
C LYS A 362 -3.55 29.35 5.08
N LYS A 363 -2.83 29.59 3.97
CA LYS A 363 -1.43 30.05 3.94
C LYS A 363 -0.46 29.20 4.78
N ASP A 364 -0.84 27.97 5.10
CA ASP A 364 -0.01 27.02 5.82
C ASP A 364 0.87 26.23 4.85
N LYS A 365 2.18 26.18 5.13
CA LYS A 365 3.17 25.55 4.24
C LYS A 365 2.90 24.06 4.05
N ILE A 366 2.48 23.33 5.10
CA ILE A 366 2.23 21.89 5.00
C ILE A 366 1.04 21.64 4.06
N THR A 367 -0.06 22.37 4.26
CA THR A 367 -1.25 22.30 3.40
C THR A 367 -0.92 22.66 1.95
N GLY A 368 -0.07 23.67 1.72
CA GLY A 368 0.45 24.04 0.40
C GLY A 368 1.20 22.91 -0.30
N ILE A 369 2.13 22.26 0.41
CA ILE A 369 2.92 21.15 -0.14
C ILE A 369 2.03 19.95 -0.45
N ILE A 370 1.08 19.62 0.43
CA ILE A 370 0.12 18.52 0.18
C ILE A 370 -0.68 18.79 -1.09
N PHE A 371 -1.22 19.99 -1.27
CA PHE A 371 -1.94 20.37 -2.48
C PHE A 371 -1.07 20.22 -3.74
N LEU A 372 0.16 20.71 -3.71
CA LEU A 372 1.09 20.59 -4.83
C LEU A 372 1.40 19.13 -5.18
N CYS A 373 1.62 18.26 -4.19
CA CYS A 373 1.88 16.84 -4.43
C CYS A 373 0.66 16.13 -5.04
N ILE A 374 -0.55 16.48 -4.58
CA ILE A 374 -1.78 15.93 -5.15
C ILE A 374 -1.97 16.44 -6.59
N LEU A 375 -1.72 17.72 -6.85
CA LEU A 375 -1.80 18.30 -8.20
C LEU A 375 -0.87 17.57 -9.18
N VAL A 376 0.38 17.32 -8.78
CA VAL A 376 1.37 16.58 -9.61
C VAL A 376 0.92 15.17 -9.93
N LYS A 377 0.16 14.51 -9.06
CA LYS A 377 -0.42 13.19 -9.33
C LYS A 377 -1.61 13.26 -10.31
N SER A 378 -2.34 14.35 -10.27
CA SER A 378 -3.59 14.54 -11.03
C SER A 378 -3.36 14.93 -12.50
N ILE A 379 -2.16 15.40 -12.82
CA ILE A 379 -1.67 15.68 -14.19
C ILE A 379 -1.02 14.41 -14.70
#